data_AF-A0A969P2E1-F1
#
_entry.id   AF-A0A969P2E1-F1
#
_cell.length_a   1.000
_cell.length_b   1.000
_cell.length_c   1.000
_cell.angle_alpha   90.00
_cell.angle_beta   90.00
_cell.angle_gamma   90.00
#
_symmetry.space_group_name_H-M   'P 1'
#
loop_
_entity.id
_entity.type
_entity.pdbx_description
1 polymer ?
#
loop_
_entity_poly.entity_id
_entity_poly.type
_entity_poly.pdbx_seq_one_letter_code
_entity_poly.pdbx_strand_id
1 'polypeptide(L)'
;MIQNKQQRYGVTLRWLTAMLFLLTSLVLLVASSPTAAQDAERCIPETGFCVRGDFLRFWEQYGGLDFLGAPITDIRTEVVDDGQTVPVQWFQRGRIEDHAIYGLRLGQLGTEHLLHIGYNIWDPAQRASGETPGCHFIERTGQNICEPFLAYWESNGGVQRFGLPLTPAREEVASGQEGLVQYFERYRLEARPDGIRMGDLGAEALAMGSPTVCTNSVPESLRNSFERIPFRRSLGCPGETHWNIAIARQPFERGEMFWIGLPDGSRHVLALARVSSLFQRSNADTWSEAEPAIPDITHINGSSTPPDGRIVPQRGIGKVWASDPELTARLGWATAEEEWGEANIQRFDRGWLIWWLNSDTVYAFGPALGDLVVFPTPRLTPEGPNLQALLEGVPAPTIGGQPVVRTQSVDFYRFPGALTDDEIRAISLVAEEVLASGSTQLGNSPKGRIAVRFEPSSGGRCPDLGVAYTGQRTIIMYYSPGANRDDVRHVLAHEFIHQLQHDYYGSGDHLQSDNILLEGMAVWASSRFYLNEQGEPFYQVIVREALRSGQQLSLTRYPSGSCFLTPGGPASFYAQWGSFTEYLLETYGRDRYDKVYRSGWGRSAGSSDYRGVYGKSLGELEADWIAWVQSQNW
;
A
#
# COMPACT_ATOMS: atom_id res chain seq x y z
N MET A 1 -64.47 47.51 62.74
CA MET A 1 -64.54 47.28 61.28
C MET A 1 -63.11 47.22 60.70
N ILE A 2 -62.27 46.31 61.19
CA ILE A 2 -60.86 46.14 60.74
C ILE A 2 -60.54 44.64 60.71
N GLN A 3 -61.15 43.93 59.77
CA GLN A 3 -60.76 42.57 59.38
C GLN A 3 -61.06 42.43 57.89
N ASN A 4 -60.22 42.99 57.00
CA ASN A 4 -60.22 42.59 55.58
C ASN A 4 -59.06 43.13 54.71
N LYS A 5 -57.82 43.21 55.21
CA LYS A 5 -56.67 43.62 54.35
C LYS A 5 -55.41 42.77 54.41
N GLN A 6 -55.35 41.70 55.21
CA GLN A 6 -54.11 40.91 55.39
C GLN A 6 -54.07 39.57 54.61
N GLN A 7 -55.15 39.13 53.96
CA GLN A 7 -55.17 37.83 53.27
C GLN A 7 -54.90 37.86 51.75
N ARG A 8 -54.70 39.03 51.13
CA ARG A 8 -54.46 39.13 49.66
C ARG A 8 -53.00 39.20 49.21
N TYR A 9 -52.03 39.31 50.13
CA TYR A 9 -50.61 39.48 49.77
C TYR A 9 -49.74 38.21 49.89
N GLY A 10 -50.23 37.14 50.55
CA GLY A 10 -49.45 35.91 50.75
C GLY A 10 -49.56 34.87 49.64
N VAL A 11 -50.66 34.88 48.87
CA VAL A 11 -50.88 33.91 47.79
C VAL A 11 -50.19 34.37 46.50
N THR A 12 -50.25 35.66 46.15
CA THR A 12 -49.63 36.20 44.93
C THR A 12 -48.09 36.14 44.94
N LEU A 13 -47.44 36.28 46.10
CA LEU A 13 -45.97 36.25 46.19
C LEU A 13 -45.40 34.84 46.02
N ARG A 14 -46.10 33.79 46.49
CA ARG A 14 -45.69 32.38 46.32
C ARG A 14 -45.78 31.89 44.88
N TRP A 15 -46.81 32.33 44.13
CA TRP A 15 -46.93 32.01 42.70
C TRP A 15 -45.91 32.77 41.86
N LEU A 16 -45.61 34.03 42.18
CA LEU A 16 -44.57 34.81 41.50
C LEU A 16 -43.16 34.23 41.70
N THR A 17 -42.81 33.74 42.90
CA THR A 17 -41.53 33.06 43.12
C THR A 17 -41.44 31.69 42.44
N ALA A 18 -42.54 30.92 42.40
CA ALA A 18 -42.56 29.63 41.71
C ALA A 18 -42.50 29.79 40.18
N MET A 19 -43.14 30.82 39.63
CA MET A 19 -43.09 31.14 38.20
C MET A 19 -41.73 31.71 37.79
N LEU A 20 -41.07 32.50 38.65
CA LEU A 20 -39.70 32.99 38.41
C LEU A 20 -38.65 31.88 38.49
N PHE A 21 -38.82 30.88 39.36
CA PHE A 21 -37.98 29.67 39.39
C PHE A 21 -38.24 28.74 38.20
N LEU A 22 -39.49 28.61 37.71
CA LEU A 22 -39.79 27.86 36.49
C LEU A 22 -39.30 28.57 35.21
N LEU A 23 -39.37 29.90 35.15
CA LEU A 23 -38.84 30.69 34.02
C LEU A 23 -37.30 30.73 34.02
N THR A 24 -36.65 30.78 35.18
CA THR A 24 -35.17 30.69 35.24
C THR A 24 -34.64 29.28 34.96
N SER A 25 -35.35 28.23 35.37
CA SER A 25 -34.99 26.85 35.00
C SER A 25 -35.29 26.53 33.52
N LEU A 26 -36.34 27.11 32.92
CA LEU A 26 -36.60 26.96 31.49
C LEU A 26 -35.61 27.75 30.61
N VAL A 27 -35.11 28.91 31.07
CA VAL A 27 -34.05 29.67 30.37
C VAL A 27 -32.68 29.00 30.50
N LEU A 28 -32.40 28.28 31.59
CA LEU A 28 -31.17 27.49 31.76
C LEU A 28 -31.20 26.15 30.98
N LEU A 29 -32.37 25.66 30.56
CA LEU A 29 -32.52 24.45 29.75
C LEU A 29 -32.50 24.70 28.22
N VAL A 30 -32.52 25.95 27.78
CA VAL A 30 -32.47 26.33 26.34
C VAL A 30 -31.06 26.77 25.90
N ALA A 31 -30.10 26.90 26.83
CA ALA A 31 -28.71 27.28 26.54
C ALA A 31 -27.74 26.08 26.47
N SER A 32 -28.24 24.89 26.17
CA SER A 32 -27.42 23.70 25.90
C SER A 32 -27.73 23.14 24.51
N SER A 33 -27.82 24.02 23.51
CA SER A 33 -27.56 23.57 22.15
C SER A 33 -26.11 23.06 22.12
N PRO A 34 -25.82 21.88 21.55
CA PRO A 34 -24.44 21.56 21.23
C PRO A 34 -23.96 22.69 20.33
N THR A 35 -22.94 23.42 20.78
CA THR A 35 -22.19 24.28 19.87
C THR A 35 -21.73 23.34 18.77
N ALA A 36 -22.36 23.39 17.60
CA ALA A 36 -21.74 22.90 16.39
C ALA A 36 -20.37 23.57 16.40
N ALA A 37 -19.30 22.79 16.53
CA ALA A 37 -17.96 23.31 16.34
C ALA A 37 -18.02 24.06 15.01
N GLN A 38 -17.90 25.40 15.04
CA GLN A 38 -17.69 26.13 13.81
C GLN A 38 -16.41 25.53 13.25
N ASP A 39 -16.50 24.86 12.09
CA ASP A 39 -15.34 24.38 11.39
C ASP A 39 -14.38 25.56 11.28
N ALA A 40 -13.26 25.48 11.99
CA ALA A 40 -12.28 26.55 12.01
C ALA A 40 -11.88 26.83 10.55
N GLU A 41 -11.90 28.09 10.18
CA GLU A 41 -11.62 28.58 8.83
C GLU A 41 -10.54 29.65 8.90
N ARG A 42 -9.59 29.60 7.96
CA ARG A 42 -8.61 30.65 7.76
C ARG A 42 -8.54 31.03 6.29
N CYS A 43 -8.93 32.26 5.99
CA CYS A 43 -8.87 32.84 4.65
C CYS A 43 -7.59 33.66 4.47
N ILE A 44 -6.95 33.54 3.31
CA ILE A 44 -5.77 34.32 2.95
C ILE A 44 -6.18 35.42 1.97
N PRO A 45 -6.22 36.71 2.39
CA PRO A 45 -6.73 37.81 1.57
C PRO A 45 -6.06 37.95 0.21
N GLU A 46 -4.76 37.66 0.13
CA GLU A 46 -3.95 37.78 -1.08
C GLU A 46 -4.40 36.84 -2.19
N THR A 47 -4.95 35.68 -1.84
CA THR A 47 -5.42 34.66 -2.79
C THR A 47 -6.93 34.59 -2.87
N GLY A 48 -7.64 35.07 -1.83
CA GLY A 48 -9.09 34.98 -1.71
C GLY A 48 -9.61 33.60 -1.30
N PHE A 49 -8.72 32.60 -1.12
CA PHE A 49 -9.10 31.24 -0.74
C PHE A 49 -9.00 31.01 0.76
N CYS A 50 -9.79 30.06 1.24
CA CYS A 50 -9.84 29.69 2.64
C CYS A 50 -9.49 28.21 2.83
N VAL A 51 -8.81 27.92 3.94
CA VAL A 51 -8.55 26.55 4.41
C VAL A 51 -9.48 26.28 5.58
N ARG A 52 -10.13 25.12 5.60
CA ARG A 52 -11.17 24.77 6.59
C ARG A 52 -10.97 23.36 7.15
N GLY A 53 -11.53 23.11 8.33
CA GLY A 53 -11.68 21.76 8.89
C GLY A 53 -10.35 21.01 9.01
N ASP A 54 -10.31 19.78 8.49
CA ASP A 54 -9.15 18.88 8.62
C ASP A 54 -7.97 19.36 7.78
N PHE A 55 -8.24 19.95 6.60
CA PHE A 55 -7.23 20.61 5.77
C PHE A 55 -6.56 21.78 6.51
N LEU A 56 -7.32 22.54 7.30
CA LEU A 56 -6.76 23.64 8.09
C LEU A 56 -5.82 23.11 9.17
N ARG A 57 -6.25 22.09 9.93
CA ARG A 57 -5.42 21.49 10.98
C ARG A 57 -4.13 20.92 10.40
N PHE A 58 -4.23 20.20 9.28
CA PHE A 58 -3.06 19.66 8.59
C PHE A 58 -2.14 20.78 8.09
N TRP A 59 -2.69 21.80 7.42
CA TRP A 59 -1.91 22.93 6.90
C TRP A 59 -1.16 23.66 8.02
N GLU A 60 -1.81 23.95 9.15
CA GLU A 60 -1.17 24.61 10.29
C GLU A 60 -0.08 23.74 10.94
N GLN A 61 -0.37 22.45 11.14
CA GLN A 61 0.60 21.49 11.69
C GLN A 61 1.81 21.29 10.77
N TYR A 62 1.61 21.35 9.45
CA TYR A 62 2.67 21.17 8.46
C TYR A 62 3.49 22.44 8.20
N GLY A 63 3.22 23.55 8.91
CA GLY A 63 4.00 24.79 8.82
C GLY A 63 3.36 25.89 7.96
N GLY A 64 2.09 25.72 7.57
CA GLY A 64 1.23 26.74 7.00
C GLY A 64 1.83 27.51 5.82
N LEU A 65 1.81 28.85 5.93
CA LEU A 65 2.32 29.76 4.89
C LEU A 65 3.81 29.56 4.58
N ASP A 66 4.61 29.19 5.57
CA ASP A 66 6.06 29.09 5.38
C ASP A 66 6.43 27.87 4.51
N PHE A 67 5.67 26.77 4.63
CA PHE A 67 5.94 25.53 3.92
C PHE A 67 5.04 25.28 2.71
N LEU A 68 3.73 25.23 2.90
CA LEU A 68 2.79 24.97 1.81
C LEU A 68 2.44 26.25 1.04
N GLY A 69 2.57 27.42 1.70
CA GLY A 69 2.14 28.68 1.14
C GLY A 69 0.64 28.92 1.30
N ALA A 70 0.16 29.97 0.67
CA ALA A 70 -1.26 30.30 0.65
C ALA A 70 -2.06 29.25 -0.17
N PRO A 71 -3.32 28.95 0.19
CA PRO A 71 -4.21 28.18 -0.67
C PRO A 71 -4.43 28.92 -1.98
N ILE A 72 -4.45 28.20 -3.10
CA ILE A 72 -4.70 28.75 -4.44
C ILE A 72 -5.96 28.17 -5.09
N THR A 73 -6.68 27.32 -4.37
CA THR A 73 -7.99 26.79 -4.74
C THR A 73 -8.88 26.60 -3.50
N ASP A 74 -10.19 26.47 -3.71
CA ASP A 74 -11.06 25.74 -2.78
C ASP A 74 -10.75 24.23 -2.81
N ILE A 75 -11.23 23.50 -1.80
CA ILE A 75 -11.23 22.03 -1.80
C ILE A 75 -12.10 21.55 -2.97
N ARG A 76 -11.57 20.61 -3.75
CA ARG A 76 -12.18 20.06 -4.95
C ARG A 76 -11.83 18.58 -5.08
N THR A 77 -12.64 17.80 -5.78
CA THR A 77 -12.34 16.38 -6.00
C THR A 77 -11.58 16.21 -7.31
N GLU A 78 -10.41 15.59 -7.26
CA GLU A 78 -9.55 15.35 -8.43
C GLU A 78 -9.05 13.90 -8.44
N VAL A 79 -8.66 13.42 -9.63
CA VAL A 79 -7.91 12.17 -9.77
C VAL A 79 -6.43 12.49 -9.53
N VAL A 80 -5.81 11.86 -8.54
CA VAL A 80 -4.39 12.04 -8.22
C VAL A 80 -3.55 10.93 -8.88
N ASP A 81 -2.22 11.03 -8.79
CA ASP A 81 -1.25 10.21 -9.56
C ASP A 81 -1.38 8.69 -9.45
N ASP A 82 -1.97 8.19 -8.36
CA ASP A 82 -2.22 6.77 -8.14
C ASP A 82 -3.55 6.29 -8.75
N GLY A 83 -4.26 7.17 -9.46
CA GLY A 83 -5.55 6.93 -10.08
C GLY A 83 -6.75 7.04 -9.13
N GLN A 84 -6.53 7.39 -7.85
CA GLN A 84 -7.62 7.60 -6.90
C GLN A 84 -8.29 8.95 -7.10
N THR A 85 -9.61 8.98 -6.94
CA THR A 85 -10.40 10.21 -6.93
C THR A 85 -10.61 10.67 -5.48
N VAL A 86 -9.91 11.72 -5.06
CA VAL A 86 -9.88 12.20 -3.67
C VAL A 86 -10.18 13.70 -3.57
N PRO A 87 -10.70 14.20 -2.43
CA PRO A 87 -10.69 15.63 -2.14
C PRO A 87 -9.27 16.16 -2.04
N VAL A 88 -8.98 17.26 -2.73
CA VAL A 88 -7.69 17.93 -2.77
C VAL A 88 -7.84 19.43 -2.56
N GLN A 89 -6.82 20.06 -2.00
CA GLN A 89 -6.67 21.51 -2.01
C GLN A 89 -5.25 21.87 -2.43
N TRP A 90 -5.15 22.78 -3.39
CA TRP A 90 -3.89 23.27 -3.91
C TRP A 90 -3.41 24.49 -3.12
N PHE A 91 -2.11 24.55 -2.90
CA PHE A 91 -1.39 25.65 -2.27
C PHE A 91 -0.27 26.10 -3.19
N GLN A 92 0.35 27.26 -2.91
CA GLN A 92 1.44 27.80 -3.75
C GLN A 92 2.56 26.78 -3.99
N ARG A 93 2.94 26.01 -2.95
CA ARG A 93 4.10 25.09 -2.99
C ARG A 93 3.74 23.61 -2.94
N GLY A 94 2.48 23.25 -2.72
CA GLY A 94 2.07 21.87 -2.46
C GLY A 94 0.59 21.59 -2.72
N ARG A 95 0.20 20.33 -2.58
CA ARG A 95 -1.20 19.87 -2.66
C ARG A 95 -1.47 18.98 -1.44
N ILE A 96 -2.57 19.24 -0.73
CA ILE A 96 -3.07 18.34 0.32
C ILE A 96 -4.12 17.42 -0.32
N GLU A 97 -4.08 16.14 0.01
CA GLU A 97 -4.96 15.08 -0.51
C GLU A 97 -5.61 14.33 0.65
N ASP A 98 -6.94 14.18 0.62
CA ASP A 98 -7.70 13.44 1.64
C ASP A 98 -7.98 12.02 1.19
N HIS A 99 -7.23 11.06 1.74
CA HIS A 99 -7.43 9.63 1.46
C HIS A 99 -8.34 8.95 2.50
N ALA A 100 -9.24 9.69 3.12
CA ALA A 100 -10.23 9.21 4.08
C ALA A 100 -9.59 8.44 5.26
N ILE A 101 -9.76 7.11 5.30
CA ILE A 101 -9.22 6.25 6.37
C ILE A 101 -7.69 6.31 6.45
N TYR A 102 -7.03 6.72 5.37
CA TYR A 102 -5.59 6.86 5.25
C TYR A 102 -5.07 8.26 5.64
N GLY A 103 -5.97 9.17 6.00
CA GLY A 103 -5.67 10.52 6.44
C GLY A 103 -5.30 11.49 5.31
N LEU A 104 -5.03 12.73 5.73
CA LEU A 104 -4.53 13.79 4.85
C LEU A 104 -3.05 13.59 4.57
N ARG A 105 -2.65 13.76 3.31
CA ARG A 105 -1.29 13.57 2.82
C ARG A 105 -0.88 14.71 1.90
N LEU A 106 0.41 14.76 1.58
CA LEU A 106 0.92 15.66 0.55
C LEU A 106 1.11 14.95 -0.78
N GLY A 107 0.67 15.60 -1.85
CA GLY A 107 0.95 15.17 -3.22
C GLY A 107 2.45 15.15 -3.54
N GLN A 108 2.83 14.27 -4.45
CA GLN A 108 4.23 14.05 -4.86
C GLN A 108 4.62 15.00 -6.01
N LEU A 109 4.43 16.30 -5.80
CA LEU A 109 4.50 17.28 -6.89
C LEU A 109 5.87 17.37 -7.57
N GLY A 110 6.96 17.06 -6.87
CA GLY A 110 8.28 17.03 -7.51
C GLY A 110 8.44 15.83 -8.45
N THR A 111 7.82 14.70 -8.11
CA THR A 111 7.71 13.54 -9.02
C THR A 111 6.85 13.89 -10.22
N GLU A 112 5.65 14.46 -9.99
CA GLU A 112 4.71 14.88 -11.04
C GLU A 112 5.38 15.81 -12.04
N HIS A 113 6.04 16.86 -11.54
CA HIS A 113 6.70 17.87 -12.37
C HIS A 113 7.81 17.25 -13.24
N LEU A 114 8.69 16.44 -12.65
CA LEU A 114 9.79 15.81 -13.38
C LEU A 114 9.27 14.85 -14.46
N LEU A 115 8.22 14.07 -14.16
CA LEU A 115 7.59 13.21 -15.16
C LEU A 115 6.95 14.03 -16.28
N HIS A 116 6.29 15.14 -15.95
CA HIS A 116 5.65 16.02 -16.93
C HIS A 116 6.65 16.62 -17.93
N ILE A 117 7.82 17.06 -17.45
CA ILE A 117 8.87 17.62 -18.32
C ILE A 117 9.73 16.54 -18.99
N GLY A 118 9.37 15.26 -18.85
CA GLY A 118 10.08 14.13 -19.47
C GLY A 118 11.42 13.80 -18.82
N TYR A 119 11.67 14.27 -17.59
CA TYR A 119 12.89 13.97 -16.86
C TYR A 119 12.86 12.51 -16.35
N ASN A 120 13.85 11.72 -16.76
CA ASN A 120 13.96 10.33 -16.34
C ASN A 120 14.66 10.20 -14.99
N ILE A 121 13.92 10.32 -13.89
CA ILE A 121 14.42 10.18 -12.51
C ILE A 121 15.08 8.82 -12.18
N TRP A 122 15.01 7.85 -13.11
CA TRP A 122 15.57 6.50 -12.94
C TRP A 122 16.78 6.24 -13.83
N ASP A 123 17.21 7.21 -14.64
CA ASP A 123 18.40 7.08 -15.47
C ASP A 123 19.64 6.83 -14.60
N PRO A 124 20.30 5.66 -14.73
CA PRO A 124 21.51 5.38 -13.96
C PRO A 124 22.62 6.41 -14.19
N ALA A 125 22.64 7.08 -15.34
CA ALA A 125 23.59 8.16 -15.62
C ALA A 125 23.37 9.41 -14.75
N GLN A 126 22.19 9.55 -14.14
CA GLN A 126 21.85 10.64 -13.23
C GLN A 126 22.10 10.28 -11.76
N ARG A 127 22.48 9.03 -11.45
CA ARG A 127 22.86 8.62 -10.10
C ARG A 127 24.31 9.00 -9.82
N ALA A 128 24.58 9.40 -8.59
CA ALA A 128 25.95 9.56 -8.14
C ALA A 128 26.65 8.19 -8.09
N SER A 129 27.96 8.19 -8.38
CA SER A 129 28.79 6.97 -8.28
C SER A 129 29.03 6.49 -6.85
N GLY A 130 28.48 7.19 -5.85
CA GLY A 130 28.56 6.89 -4.42
C GLY A 130 28.29 8.13 -3.56
N GLU A 131 28.54 7.98 -2.26
CA GLU A 131 28.50 9.07 -1.30
C GLU A 131 29.59 10.10 -1.61
N THR A 132 29.20 11.37 -1.68
CA THR A 132 30.12 12.50 -1.80
C THR A 132 30.46 13.03 -0.41
N PRO A 133 31.75 13.22 -0.05
CA PRO A 133 32.13 13.76 1.25
C PRO A 133 31.45 15.10 1.55
N GLY A 134 30.80 15.22 2.71
CA GLY A 134 30.08 16.42 3.13
C GLY A 134 28.66 16.54 2.57
N CYS A 135 28.13 15.49 1.94
CA CYS A 135 26.75 15.40 1.49
C CYS A 135 26.01 14.29 2.23
N HIS A 136 24.68 14.40 2.30
CA HIS A 136 23.82 13.30 2.75
C HIS A 136 23.45 12.43 1.54
N PHE A 137 23.96 11.20 1.49
CA PHE A 137 23.71 10.26 0.40
C PHE A 137 22.50 9.37 0.69
N ILE A 138 21.55 9.34 -0.25
CA ILE A 138 20.38 8.46 -0.19
C ILE A 138 20.61 7.28 -1.13
N GLU A 139 20.99 6.13 -0.58
CA GLU A 139 21.29 4.91 -1.33
C GLU A 139 20.14 4.49 -2.26
N ARG A 140 18.89 4.64 -1.77
CA ARG A 140 17.68 4.24 -2.50
C ARG A 140 17.53 4.95 -3.86
N THR A 141 17.87 6.23 -3.95
CA THR A 141 17.77 7.00 -5.20
C THR A 141 19.12 7.24 -5.86
N GLY A 142 20.22 6.94 -5.15
CA GLY A 142 21.58 7.22 -5.61
C GLY A 142 21.90 8.71 -5.67
N GLN A 143 21.19 9.55 -4.90
CA GLN A 143 21.35 11.00 -4.93
C GLN A 143 22.06 11.53 -3.69
N ASN A 144 22.87 12.57 -3.88
CA ASN A 144 23.52 13.32 -2.81
C ASN A 144 22.77 14.63 -2.56
N ILE A 145 22.50 14.94 -1.30
CA ILE A 145 22.01 16.25 -0.86
C ILE A 145 23.23 16.97 -0.26
N CYS A 146 23.74 17.96 -0.98
CA CYS A 146 24.92 18.71 -0.59
C CYS A 146 24.54 20.15 -0.21
N GLU A 147 25.49 20.90 0.35
CA GLU A 147 25.35 22.36 0.43
C GLU A 147 25.14 22.98 -0.97
N PRO A 148 24.28 24.00 -1.11
CA PRO A 148 23.66 24.78 -0.04
C PRO A 148 22.31 24.21 0.49
N PHE A 149 21.85 23.06 0.00
CA PHE A 149 20.54 22.51 0.37
C PHE A 149 20.56 21.66 1.64
N LEU A 150 21.69 21.05 1.97
CA LEU A 150 21.82 20.10 3.07
C LEU A 150 21.35 20.68 4.42
N ALA A 151 21.93 21.79 4.87
CA ALA A 151 21.54 22.41 6.15
C ALA A 151 20.05 22.80 6.20
N TYR A 152 19.50 23.30 5.09
CA TYR A 152 18.08 23.64 5.00
C TYR A 152 17.20 22.38 5.10
N TRP A 153 17.52 21.34 4.32
CA TRP A 153 16.76 20.10 4.29
C TRP A 153 16.75 19.40 5.66
N GLU A 154 17.90 19.30 6.35
CA GLU A 154 18.02 18.68 7.67
C GLU A 154 17.21 19.45 8.73
N SER A 155 17.35 20.78 8.77
CA SER A 155 16.66 21.61 9.76
C SER A 155 15.15 21.69 9.55
N ASN A 156 14.66 21.35 8.35
CA ASN A 156 13.26 21.45 7.97
C ASN A 156 12.57 20.08 7.82
N GLY A 157 13.12 19.02 8.44
CA GLY A 157 12.42 17.73 8.58
C GLY A 157 12.77 16.66 7.53
N GLY A 158 13.78 16.92 6.70
CA GLY A 158 14.42 15.91 5.85
C GLY A 158 13.47 15.05 5.00
N VAL A 159 13.76 13.75 4.87
CA VAL A 159 12.95 12.80 4.09
C VAL A 159 11.48 12.82 4.50
N GLN A 160 11.19 12.92 5.81
CA GLN A 160 9.81 12.87 6.31
C GLN A 160 8.97 14.03 5.76
N ARG A 161 9.57 15.19 5.52
CA ARG A 161 8.88 16.36 4.97
C ARG A 161 8.99 16.45 3.45
N PHE A 162 10.19 16.30 2.91
CA PHE A 162 10.51 16.54 1.51
C PHE A 162 10.27 15.33 0.58
N GLY A 163 10.29 14.12 1.16
CA GLY A 163 10.44 12.88 0.42
C GLY A 163 11.87 12.64 -0.04
N LEU A 164 12.07 11.60 -0.84
CA LEU A 164 13.39 11.20 -1.34
C LEU A 164 13.90 12.22 -2.39
N PRO A 165 15.21 12.51 -2.45
CA PRO A 165 15.80 13.30 -3.52
C PRO A 165 15.74 12.54 -4.85
N LEU A 166 15.24 13.20 -5.89
CA LEU A 166 15.01 12.63 -7.22
C LEU A 166 16.06 13.05 -8.25
N THR A 167 16.81 14.10 -7.97
CA THR A 167 17.80 14.70 -8.88
C THR A 167 19.07 15.05 -8.14
N PRO A 168 20.23 15.13 -8.83
CA PRO A 168 21.35 15.90 -8.33
C PRO A 168 20.99 17.39 -8.32
N ALA A 169 21.67 18.18 -7.49
CA ALA A 169 21.58 19.64 -7.58
C ALA A 169 22.00 20.10 -8.98
N ARG A 170 21.18 20.92 -9.62
CA ARG A 170 21.34 21.33 -11.02
C ARG A 170 20.95 22.78 -11.23
N GLU A 171 21.60 23.45 -12.16
CA GLU A 171 21.21 24.81 -12.57
C GLU A 171 19.98 24.74 -13.49
N GLU A 172 18.93 25.50 -13.16
CA GLU A 172 17.69 25.55 -13.91
C GLU A 172 16.99 26.90 -13.75
N VAL A 173 16.16 27.28 -14.73
CA VAL A 173 15.19 28.36 -14.55
C VAL A 173 13.96 27.77 -13.85
N ALA A 174 13.79 28.10 -12.58
CA ALA A 174 12.71 27.60 -11.74
C ALA A 174 11.99 28.77 -11.09
N SER A 175 10.65 28.74 -11.03
CA SER A 175 9.83 29.85 -10.50
C SER A 175 10.24 31.24 -11.05
N GLY A 176 10.60 31.28 -12.34
CA GLY A 176 10.97 32.50 -13.06
C GLY A 176 12.38 33.04 -12.79
N GLN A 177 13.23 32.31 -12.06
CA GLN A 177 14.60 32.71 -11.74
C GLN A 177 15.60 31.59 -12.01
N GLU A 178 16.76 31.94 -12.58
CA GLU A 178 17.90 31.03 -12.70
C GLU A 178 18.55 30.78 -11.34
N GLY A 179 18.90 29.52 -11.08
CA GLY A 179 19.76 29.16 -9.98
C GLY A 179 19.83 27.66 -9.75
N LEU A 180 20.61 27.27 -8.76
CA LEU A 180 20.72 25.88 -8.35
C LEU A 180 19.39 25.42 -7.78
N VAL A 181 18.91 24.26 -8.22
CA VAL A 181 17.70 23.59 -7.72
C VAL A 181 17.97 22.13 -7.44
N GLN A 182 17.18 21.54 -6.54
CA GLN A 182 17.13 20.10 -6.35
C GLN A 182 15.69 19.66 -6.11
N TYR A 183 15.23 18.67 -6.88
CA TYR A 183 13.91 18.09 -6.76
C TYR A 183 13.90 16.89 -5.82
N PHE A 184 12.84 16.82 -5.02
CA PHE A 184 12.48 15.74 -4.11
C PHE A 184 11.07 15.23 -4.47
N GLU A 185 10.63 14.11 -3.89
CA GLU A 185 9.32 13.54 -4.24
C GLU A 185 8.16 14.54 -4.09
N ARG A 186 8.16 15.37 -3.05
CA ARG A 186 7.05 16.29 -2.76
C ARG A 186 7.36 17.76 -3.10
N TYR A 187 8.62 18.14 -3.16
CA TYR A 187 9.04 19.54 -3.24
C TYR A 187 10.30 19.76 -4.08
N ARG A 188 10.52 21.02 -4.49
CA ARG A 188 11.78 21.50 -5.07
C ARG A 188 12.41 22.51 -4.13
N LEU A 189 13.71 22.36 -3.85
CA LEU A 189 14.51 23.39 -3.19
C LEU A 189 15.21 24.25 -4.22
N GLU A 190 15.28 25.55 -3.96
CA GLU A 190 15.83 26.55 -4.86
C GLU A 190 16.80 27.46 -4.11
N ALA A 191 18.04 27.55 -4.59
CA ALA A 191 19.02 28.48 -4.06
C ALA A 191 18.79 29.86 -4.68
N ARG A 192 18.69 30.87 -3.82
CA ARG A 192 18.47 32.27 -4.19
C ARG A 192 19.52 33.17 -3.52
N PRO A 193 19.75 34.40 -4.03
CA PRO A 193 20.70 35.33 -3.42
C PRO A 193 20.43 35.65 -1.95
N ASP A 194 19.18 35.51 -1.51
CA ASP A 194 18.71 35.78 -0.15
C ASP A 194 18.53 34.51 0.71
N GLY A 195 18.81 33.32 0.17
CA GLY A 195 18.78 32.05 0.90
C GLY A 195 18.16 30.88 0.12
N ILE A 196 17.88 29.79 0.84
CA ILE A 196 17.17 28.63 0.27
C ILE A 196 15.66 28.84 0.41
N ARG A 197 14.93 28.55 -0.68
CA ARG A 197 13.48 28.63 -0.73
C ARG A 197 12.87 27.32 -1.25
N MET A 198 11.62 27.12 -0.88
CA MET A 198 10.74 26.10 -1.45
C MET A 198 10.17 26.63 -2.77
N GLY A 199 10.29 25.85 -3.84
CA GLY A 199 9.73 26.19 -5.14
C GLY A 199 8.20 26.13 -5.15
N ASP A 200 7.59 26.92 -6.04
CA ASP A 200 6.12 27.06 -6.14
C ASP A 200 5.49 25.92 -6.98
N LEU A 201 5.88 24.67 -6.71
CA LEU A 201 5.45 23.49 -7.47
C LEU A 201 3.93 23.30 -7.48
N GLY A 202 3.22 23.73 -6.44
CA GLY A 202 1.76 23.66 -6.40
C GLY A 202 1.11 24.57 -7.44
N ALA A 203 1.58 25.81 -7.55
CA ALA A 203 1.13 26.75 -8.57
C ALA A 203 1.55 26.31 -9.98
N GLU A 204 2.79 25.83 -10.15
CA GLU A 204 3.31 25.34 -11.43
C GLU A 204 2.52 24.11 -11.92
N ALA A 205 2.30 23.12 -11.07
CA ALA A 205 1.53 21.91 -11.39
C ALA A 205 0.07 22.23 -11.71
N LEU A 206 -0.58 23.08 -10.92
CA LEU A 206 -1.95 23.51 -11.19
C LEU A 206 -2.08 24.25 -12.54
N ALA A 207 -1.08 25.06 -12.91
CA ALA A 207 -1.06 25.79 -14.19
C ALA A 207 -0.79 24.89 -15.40
N MET A 208 -0.03 23.80 -15.22
CA MET A 208 0.21 22.79 -16.26
C MET A 208 -1.02 21.90 -16.52
N GLY A 209 -2.01 21.91 -15.60
CA GLY A 209 -3.20 21.05 -15.63
C GLY A 209 -2.95 19.67 -15.02
N SER A 210 -4.00 19.06 -14.45
CA SER A 210 -3.94 17.71 -13.84
C SER A 210 -3.34 16.67 -14.80
N PRO A 211 -2.76 15.56 -14.28
CA PRO A 211 -1.99 14.60 -15.07
C PRO A 211 -2.77 14.15 -16.30
N THR A 212 -2.04 13.87 -17.39
CA THR A 212 -2.59 13.29 -18.61
C THR A 212 -3.44 12.08 -18.25
N VAL A 213 -4.77 12.21 -18.34
CA VAL A 213 -5.68 11.09 -18.12
C VAL A 213 -5.34 10.06 -19.19
N CYS A 214 -4.74 8.95 -18.78
CA CYS A 214 -4.47 7.88 -19.71
C CYS A 214 -5.80 7.39 -20.29
N THR A 215 -5.90 7.38 -21.61
CA THR A 215 -7.13 7.01 -22.32
C THR A 215 -7.43 5.52 -22.17
N ASN A 216 -6.40 4.69 -22.05
CA ASN A 216 -6.53 3.27 -21.77
C ASN A 216 -6.19 2.98 -20.31
N SER A 217 -6.58 1.79 -19.85
CA SER A 217 -6.23 1.29 -18.53
C SER A 217 -5.54 -0.07 -18.65
N VAL A 218 -4.80 -0.47 -17.62
CA VAL A 218 -4.25 -1.82 -17.54
C VAL A 218 -5.41 -2.80 -17.28
N PRO A 219 -5.58 -3.85 -18.12
CA PRO A 219 -6.62 -4.85 -17.93
C PRO A 219 -6.52 -5.50 -16.57
N GLU A 220 -7.66 -5.86 -16.00
CA GLU A 220 -7.72 -6.48 -14.67
C GLU A 220 -6.86 -7.75 -14.57
N SER A 221 -6.79 -8.54 -15.64
CA SER A 221 -5.96 -9.74 -15.75
C SER A 221 -4.46 -9.48 -15.56
N LEU A 222 -3.99 -8.28 -15.89
CA LEU A 222 -2.58 -7.88 -15.77
C LEU A 222 -2.32 -6.97 -14.57
N ARG A 223 -3.37 -6.49 -13.89
CA ARG A 223 -3.27 -5.46 -12.85
C ARG A 223 -2.41 -5.90 -11.67
N ASN A 224 -2.56 -7.14 -11.19
CA ASN A 224 -1.75 -7.64 -10.06
C ASN A 224 -0.26 -7.69 -10.40
N SER A 225 0.08 -8.18 -11.60
CA SER A 225 1.47 -8.17 -12.08
C SER A 225 1.95 -6.72 -12.24
N PHE A 226 1.14 -5.84 -12.82
CA PHE A 226 1.46 -4.43 -13.03
C PHE A 226 1.76 -3.68 -11.72
N GLU A 227 0.92 -3.83 -10.69
CA GLU A 227 1.12 -3.16 -9.39
C GLU A 227 2.42 -3.58 -8.70
N ARG A 228 2.88 -4.81 -8.96
CA ARG A 228 4.11 -5.37 -8.39
C ARG A 228 5.37 -5.00 -9.18
N ILE A 229 5.25 -4.29 -10.32
CA ILE A 229 6.42 -3.82 -11.08
C ILE A 229 7.06 -2.65 -10.31
N PRO A 230 8.34 -2.76 -9.90
CA PRO A 230 9.04 -1.70 -9.16
C PRO A 230 9.14 -0.39 -9.96
N PHE A 231 9.21 -0.49 -11.28
CA PHE A 231 9.29 0.64 -12.22
C PHE A 231 7.95 0.96 -12.91
N ARG A 232 6.80 0.57 -12.34
CA ARG A 232 5.48 0.75 -13.01
C ARG A 232 5.19 2.20 -13.43
N ARG A 233 5.58 3.17 -12.60
CA ARG A 233 5.45 4.61 -12.90
C ARG A 233 6.28 5.04 -14.11
N SER A 234 7.37 4.33 -14.41
CA SER A 234 8.27 4.61 -15.53
C SER A 234 7.72 4.12 -16.87
N LEU A 235 6.71 3.24 -16.86
CA LEU A 235 6.11 2.72 -18.08
C LEU A 235 5.34 3.81 -18.86
N GLY A 236 4.80 4.82 -18.15
CA GLY A 236 3.97 5.87 -18.74
C GLY A 236 2.52 5.43 -18.93
N CYS A 237 1.77 6.09 -19.81
CA CYS A 237 0.38 5.73 -20.05
C CYS A 237 0.28 4.36 -20.76
N PRO A 238 -0.66 3.49 -20.33
CA PRO A 238 -0.97 2.27 -21.06
C PRO A 238 -1.60 2.60 -22.42
N GLY A 239 -1.17 1.88 -23.43
CA GLY A 239 -1.76 1.81 -24.75
C GLY A 239 -2.88 0.78 -24.84
N GLU A 240 -3.33 0.51 -26.06
CA GLU A 240 -4.29 -0.55 -26.35
C GLU A 240 -3.73 -1.92 -25.93
N THR A 241 -4.61 -2.77 -25.39
CA THR A 241 -4.27 -4.17 -25.14
C THR A 241 -4.61 -5.00 -26.37
N HIS A 242 -3.62 -5.71 -26.90
CA HIS A 242 -3.79 -6.66 -27.97
C HIS A 242 -3.88 -8.08 -27.39
N TRP A 243 -4.98 -8.76 -27.68
CA TRP A 243 -5.30 -10.08 -27.11
C TRP A 243 -4.93 -11.20 -28.07
N ASN A 244 -4.42 -12.31 -27.52
CA ASN A 244 -4.10 -13.55 -28.24
C ASN A 244 -3.25 -13.32 -29.50
N ILE A 245 -2.22 -12.48 -29.38
CA ILE A 245 -1.31 -12.16 -30.47
C ILE A 245 -0.30 -13.29 -30.65
N ALA A 246 -0.11 -13.71 -31.90
CA ALA A 246 0.94 -14.65 -32.26
C ALA A 246 2.31 -14.06 -31.94
N ILE A 247 3.08 -14.80 -31.16
CA ILE A 247 4.40 -14.40 -30.69
C ILE A 247 5.33 -15.61 -30.80
N ALA A 248 6.60 -15.39 -31.12
CA ALA A 248 7.62 -16.44 -31.13
C ALA A 248 8.65 -16.17 -30.03
N ARG A 249 9.13 -17.23 -29.38
CA ARG A 249 10.19 -17.19 -28.38
C ARG A 249 11.33 -18.09 -28.82
N GLN A 250 12.56 -17.60 -28.83
CA GLN A 250 13.73 -18.42 -29.12
C GLN A 250 14.72 -18.41 -27.94
N PRO A 251 15.11 -19.57 -27.40
CA PRO A 251 16.09 -19.65 -26.33
C PRO A 251 17.53 -19.56 -26.88
N PHE A 252 18.37 -18.87 -26.11
CA PHE A 252 19.80 -18.67 -26.34
C PHE A 252 20.60 -19.17 -25.13
N GLU A 253 21.91 -19.36 -25.30
CA GLU A 253 22.81 -19.86 -24.26
C GLU A 253 22.69 -19.10 -22.93
N ARG A 254 22.48 -17.79 -23.00
CA ARG A 254 22.41 -16.89 -21.83
C ARG A 254 21.17 -16.02 -21.87
N GLY A 255 20.06 -16.51 -22.43
CA GLY A 255 18.85 -15.70 -22.51
C GLY A 255 17.81 -16.21 -23.48
N GLU A 256 16.97 -15.30 -23.95
CA GLU A 256 15.89 -15.57 -24.88
C GLU A 256 15.54 -14.30 -25.68
N MET A 257 14.97 -14.48 -26.87
CA MET A 257 14.41 -13.40 -27.67
C MET A 257 12.95 -13.70 -28.00
N PHE A 258 12.13 -12.66 -28.08
CA PHE A 258 10.73 -12.72 -28.48
C PHE A 258 10.55 -11.95 -29.78
N TRP A 259 9.82 -12.51 -30.73
CA TRP A 259 9.31 -11.80 -31.90
C TRP A 259 7.82 -11.56 -31.75
N ILE A 260 7.38 -10.31 -31.95
CA ILE A 260 6.00 -9.86 -31.78
C ILE A 260 5.55 -9.21 -33.09
N GLY A 261 4.40 -9.62 -33.63
CA GLY A 261 3.72 -8.94 -34.71
C GLY A 261 2.37 -8.41 -34.25
N LEU A 262 2.20 -7.08 -34.17
CA LEU A 262 0.96 -6.46 -33.74
C LEU A 262 -0.04 -6.29 -34.91
N PRO A 263 -1.36 -6.21 -34.64
CA PRO A 263 -2.39 -6.06 -35.68
C PRO A 263 -2.27 -4.79 -36.52
N ASP A 264 -1.59 -3.77 -36.02
CA ASP A 264 -1.30 -2.53 -36.75
C ASP A 264 -0.19 -2.68 -37.81
N GLY A 265 0.37 -3.89 -37.94
CA GLY A 265 1.45 -4.21 -38.87
C GLY A 265 2.85 -3.92 -38.32
N SER A 266 2.97 -3.37 -37.12
CA SER A 266 4.25 -3.19 -36.46
C SER A 266 4.81 -4.54 -35.99
N ARG A 267 6.12 -4.70 -36.10
CA ARG A 267 6.83 -5.91 -35.68
C ARG A 267 8.02 -5.55 -34.82
N HIS A 268 8.20 -6.29 -33.74
CA HIS A 268 9.18 -6.01 -32.71
C HIS A 268 9.93 -7.27 -32.33
N VAL A 269 11.22 -7.11 -32.00
CA VAL A 269 12.03 -8.14 -31.38
C VAL A 269 12.46 -7.64 -30.02
N LEU A 270 12.14 -8.40 -28.98
CA LEU A 270 12.56 -8.14 -27.61
C LEU A 270 13.61 -9.15 -27.20
N ALA A 271 14.72 -8.71 -26.65
CA ALA A 271 15.77 -9.59 -26.15
C ALA A 271 15.88 -9.53 -24.64
N LEU A 272 16.18 -10.68 -24.04
CA LEU A 272 16.44 -10.86 -22.62
C LEU A 272 17.72 -11.68 -22.45
N ALA A 273 18.80 -11.10 -21.90
CA ALA A 273 19.98 -11.84 -21.49
C ALA A 273 20.07 -11.99 -19.96
N ARG A 274 20.24 -13.22 -19.50
CA ARG A 274 20.46 -13.64 -18.11
C ARG A 274 21.97 -13.71 -17.84
N VAL A 275 22.59 -12.54 -17.71
CA VAL A 275 23.99 -12.39 -17.27
C VAL A 275 24.01 -11.85 -15.83
N SER A 276 25.18 -11.51 -15.27
CA SER A 276 25.31 -11.03 -13.88
C SER A 276 24.42 -9.81 -13.53
N SER A 277 23.95 -9.09 -14.55
CA SER A 277 22.81 -8.17 -14.50
C SER A 277 21.83 -8.52 -15.62
N LEU A 278 20.51 -8.42 -15.38
CA LEU A 278 19.51 -8.62 -16.42
C LEU A 278 19.70 -7.55 -17.51
N PHE A 279 19.77 -7.98 -18.78
CA PHE A 279 19.85 -7.09 -19.93
C PHE A 279 18.61 -7.28 -20.79
N GLN A 280 17.98 -6.18 -21.19
CA GLN A 280 16.84 -6.20 -22.10
C GLN A 280 17.01 -5.19 -23.24
N ARG A 281 16.46 -5.53 -24.42
CA ARG A 281 16.45 -4.64 -25.58
C ARG A 281 15.14 -4.77 -26.36
N SER A 282 14.66 -3.66 -26.93
CA SER A 282 13.53 -3.65 -27.86
C SER A 282 13.98 -3.06 -29.19
N ASN A 283 13.81 -3.82 -30.26
CA ASN A 283 14.19 -3.44 -31.62
C ASN A 283 12.98 -3.59 -32.54
N ALA A 284 12.87 -2.73 -33.56
CA ALA A 284 11.91 -2.96 -34.64
C ALA A 284 12.40 -4.12 -35.53
N ASP A 285 11.50 -5.01 -35.93
CA ASP A 285 11.80 -6.02 -36.95
C ASP A 285 11.68 -5.43 -38.36
N THR A 286 12.83 -5.20 -38.97
CA THR A 286 12.96 -4.67 -40.32
C THR A 286 13.23 -5.74 -41.37
N TRP A 287 13.15 -7.04 -41.02
CA TRP A 287 13.39 -8.13 -41.97
C TRP A 287 12.24 -8.25 -42.99
N SER A 288 12.56 -8.49 -44.24
CA SER A 288 11.58 -8.71 -45.32
C SER A 288 11.87 -9.99 -46.10
N GLU A 289 10.87 -10.54 -46.79
CA GLU A 289 11.02 -11.75 -47.64
C GLU A 289 12.01 -11.56 -48.82
N ALA A 290 12.44 -10.33 -49.09
CA ALA A 290 13.50 -10.05 -50.07
C ALA A 290 14.92 -10.30 -49.51
N GLU A 291 15.05 -10.44 -48.19
CA GLU A 291 16.31 -10.69 -47.50
C GLU A 291 16.49 -12.19 -47.22
N PRO A 292 17.75 -12.69 -47.11
CA PRO A 292 18.01 -14.06 -46.70
C PRO A 292 17.37 -14.37 -45.34
N ALA A 293 16.82 -15.58 -45.19
CA ALA A 293 16.26 -16.04 -43.92
C ALA A 293 17.35 -16.29 -42.87
N ILE A 294 18.55 -16.73 -43.28
CA ILE A 294 19.70 -16.93 -42.40
C ILE A 294 20.62 -15.72 -42.58
N PRO A 295 20.91 -14.95 -41.50
CA PRO A 295 21.83 -13.83 -41.58
C PRO A 295 23.28 -14.29 -41.84
N ASP A 296 24.12 -13.41 -42.40
CA ASP A 296 25.57 -13.66 -42.44
C ASP A 296 26.11 -13.66 -41.00
N ILE A 297 26.89 -14.69 -40.66
CA ILE A 297 27.49 -14.90 -39.33
C ILE A 297 29.02 -14.90 -39.37
N THR A 298 29.62 -14.69 -40.53
CA THR A 298 31.08 -14.76 -40.69
C THR A 298 31.81 -13.73 -39.83
N HIS A 299 31.20 -12.57 -39.55
CA HIS A 299 31.75 -11.57 -38.64
C HIS A 299 31.66 -11.97 -37.15
N ILE A 300 30.86 -12.97 -36.80
CA ILE A 300 30.63 -13.42 -35.42
C ILE A 300 31.65 -14.49 -35.01
N ASN A 301 31.89 -15.49 -35.87
CA ASN A 301 32.78 -16.63 -35.55
C ASN A 301 33.81 -16.98 -36.62
N GLY A 302 33.92 -16.19 -37.70
CA GLY A 302 34.85 -16.47 -38.80
C GLY A 302 34.44 -17.67 -39.68
N SER A 303 33.23 -18.21 -39.52
CA SER A 303 32.70 -19.34 -40.27
C SER A 303 31.31 -19.03 -40.83
N SER A 304 30.90 -19.70 -41.91
CA SER A 304 29.51 -19.70 -42.40
C SER A 304 28.63 -20.73 -41.70
N THR A 305 29.19 -21.52 -40.78
CA THR A 305 28.47 -22.52 -39.98
C THR A 305 28.50 -22.15 -38.50
N PRO A 306 27.41 -22.41 -37.76
CA PRO A 306 27.41 -22.24 -36.31
C PRO A 306 28.31 -23.30 -35.63
N PRO A 307 28.70 -23.08 -34.36
CA PRO A 307 29.34 -24.11 -33.54
C PRO A 307 28.48 -25.38 -33.41
N ASP A 308 29.10 -26.53 -33.11
CA ASP A 308 28.41 -27.80 -32.95
C ASP A 308 27.29 -27.70 -31.90
N GLY A 309 26.09 -28.17 -32.27
CA GLY A 309 24.91 -28.13 -31.40
C GLY A 309 24.35 -26.73 -31.15
N ARG A 310 24.64 -25.77 -32.04
CA ARG A 310 24.06 -24.41 -32.04
C ARG A 310 23.29 -24.11 -33.32
N ILE A 311 22.35 -23.19 -33.21
CA ILE A 311 21.46 -22.77 -34.30
C ILE A 311 21.75 -21.31 -34.63
N VAL A 312 21.73 -20.98 -35.92
CA VAL A 312 21.70 -19.58 -36.37
C VAL A 312 20.25 -19.12 -36.30
N PRO A 313 19.90 -18.12 -35.45
CA PRO A 313 18.56 -17.56 -35.45
C PRO A 313 18.23 -16.98 -36.82
N GLN A 314 16.98 -17.07 -37.25
CA GLN A 314 16.55 -16.74 -38.61
C GLN A 314 15.63 -15.51 -38.62
N ARG A 315 15.43 -14.92 -39.81
CA ARG A 315 14.46 -13.85 -40.10
C ARG A 315 14.62 -12.66 -39.13
N GLY A 316 13.53 -12.16 -38.55
CA GLY A 316 13.54 -10.98 -37.69
C GLY A 316 14.44 -11.13 -36.46
N ILE A 317 14.34 -12.25 -35.74
CA ILE A 317 15.21 -12.55 -34.59
C ILE A 317 16.67 -12.64 -35.05
N GLY A 318 16.92 -13.37 -36.14
CA GLY A 318 18.25 -13.54 -36.72
C GLY A 318 18.91 -12.23 -37.14
N LYS A 319 18.15 -11.36 -37.82
CA LYS A 319 18.62 -10.04 -38.26
C LYS A 319 18.97 -9.16 -37.06
N VAL A 320 18.11 -9.06 -36.05
CA VAL A 320 18.36 -8.26 -34.84
C VAL A 320 19.55 -8.81 -34.06
N TRP A 321 19.64 -10.13 -33.89
CA TRP A 321 20.77 -10.77 -33.22
C TRP A 321 22.09 -10.49 -33.95
N ALA A 322 22.18 -10.83 -35.24
CA ALA A 322 23.43 -10.74 -36.01
C ALA A 322 23.90 -9.30 -36.26
N SER A 323 22.97 -8.33 -36.31
CA SER A 323 23.31 -6.91 -36.54
C SER A 323 23.77 -6.17 -35.30
N ASP A 324 23.64 -6.76 -34.11
CA ASP A 324 24.02 -6.15 -32.84
C ASP A 324 25.11 -6.99 -32.13
N PRO A 325 26.39 -6.57 -32.23
CA PRO A 325 27.49 -7.29 -31.61
C PRO A 325 27.39 -7.38 -30.08
N GLU A 326 26.82 -6.37 -29.42
CA GLU A 326 26.67 -6.37 -27.96
C GLU A 326 25.61 -7.41 -27.55
N LEU A 327 24.47 -7.40 -28.22
CA LEU A 327 23.40 -8.36 -28.00
C LEU A 327 23.87 -9.80 -28.27
N THR A 328 24.56 -10.01 -29.40
CA THR A 328 25.15 -11.31 -29.76
C THR A 328 26.10 -11.81 -28.66
N ALA A 329 27.01 -10.95 -28.18
CA ALA A 329 27.96 -11.32 -27.13
C ALA A 329 27.26 -11.68 -25.81
N ARG A 330 26.20 -10.94 -25.44
CA ARG A 330 25.46 -11.17 -24.20
C ARG A 330 24.63 -12.46 -24.23
N LEU A 331 23.85 -12.68 -25.30
CA LEU A 331 22.97 -13.85 -25.44
C LEU A 331 23.72 -15.14 -25.79
N GLY A 332 24.75 -15.05 -26.63
CA GLY A 332 25.39 -16.21 -27.24
C GLY A 332 24.57 -16.74 -28.42
N TRP A 333 24.71 -18.04 -28.71
CA TRP A 333 24.03 -18.70 -29.81
C TRP A 333 22.63 -19.20 -29.44
N ALA A 334 21.74 -19.35 -30.41
CA ALA A 334 20.45 -20.00 -30.19
C ALA A 334 20.68 -21.49 -29.86
N THR A 335 19.95 -22.00 -28.89
CA THR A 335 20.07 -23.39 -28.40
C THR A 335 18.90 -24.28 -28.82
N ALA A 336 17.82 -23.68 -29.32
CA ALA A 336 16.69 -24.39 -29.92
C ALA A 336 16.03 -23.53 -31.03
N GLU A 337 15.16 -24.17 -31.81
CA GLU A 337 14.29 -23.50 -32.76
C GLU A 337 13.28 -22.58 -32.06
N GLU A 338 12.63 -21.70 -32.83
CA GLU A 338 11.58 -20.82 -32.33
C GLU A 338 10.36 -21.60 -31.82
N GLU A 339 9.93 -21.28 -30.60
CA GLU A 339 8.69 -21.73 -29.99
C GLU A 339 7.59 -20.69 -30.28
N TRP A 340 6.60 -21.06 -31.08
CA TRP A 340 5.44 -20.21 -31.37
C TRP A 340 4.35 -20.39 -30.30
N GLY A 341 3.71 -19.28 -29.95
CA GLY A 341 2.63 -19.25 -28.97
C GLY A 341 1.75 -18.02 -29.12
N GLU A 342 0.89 -17.84 -28.12
CA GLU A 342 0.02 -16.67 -28.02
C GLU A 342 0.37 -15.82 -26.80
N ALA A 343 0.20 -14.51 -26.91
CA ALA A 343 0.37 -13.58 -25.80
C ALA A 343 -0.67 -12.47 -25.79
N ASN A 344 -1.03 -12.04 -24.59
CA ASN A 344 -1.72 -10.77 -24.38
C ASN A 344 -0.67 -9.69 -24.14
N ILE A 345 -0.68 -8.64 -24.96
CA ILE A 345 0.37 -7.63 -24.99
C ILE A 345 -0.26 -6.27 -24.77
N GLN A 346 0.27 -5.52 -23.80
CA GLN A 346 -0.04 -4.11 -23.64
C GLN A 346 1.25 -3.31 -23.72
N ARG A 347 1.31 -2.43 -24.72
CA ARG A 347 2.38 -1.45 -24.85
C ARG A 347 2.06 -0.24 -23.99
N PHE A 348 3.07 0.29 -23.31
CA PHE A 348 3.02 1.58 -22.63
C PHE A 348 3.87 2.58 -23.42
N ASP A 349 3.80 3.87 -23.06
CA ASP A 349 4.65 4.90 -23.67
C ASP A 349 6.12 4.49 -23.72
N ARG A 350 6.60 3.82 -22.67
CA ARG A 350 8.02 3.51 -22.44
C ARG A 350 8.27 2.07 -21.98
N GLY A 351 7.38 1.13 -22.30
CA GLY A 351 7.58 -0.27 -21.94
C GLY A 351 6.52 -1.23 -22.46
N TRP A 352 6.62 -2.48 -22.03
CA TRP A 352 5.76 -3.57 -22.48
C TRP A 352 5.34 -4.44 -21.29
N LEU A 353 4.06 -4.81 -21.29
CA LEU A 353 3.57 -5.98 -20.57
C LEU A 353 3.27 -7.08 -21.60
N ILE A 354 3.82 -8.26 -21.37
CA ILE A 354 3.63 -9.43 -22.22
C ILE A 354 3.23 -10.58 -21.33
N TRP A 355 1.98 -11.01 -21.45
CA TRP A 355 1.51 -12.23 -20.83
C TRP A 355 1.57 -13.35 -21.84
N TRP A 356 2.62 -14.17 -21.75
CA TRP A 356 2.83 -15.34 -22.57
C TRP A 356 1.91 -16.47 -22.10
N LEU A 357 0.94 -16.85 -22.94
CA LEU A 357 -0.15 -17.74 -22.56
C LEU A 357 0.31 -19.20 -22.43
N ASN A 358 1.25 -19.67 -23.25
CA ASN A 358 1.67 -21.09 -23.21
C ASN A 358 2.34 -21.46 -21.87
N SER A 359 3.04 -20.53 -21.24
CA SER A 359 3.75 -20.75 -19.97
C SER A 359 3.10 -20.05 -18.79
N ASP A 360 2.00 -19.33 -19.03
CA ASP A 360 1.36 -18.42 -18.08
C ASP A 360 2.42 -17.58 -17.35
N THR A 361 3.03 -16.65 -18.08
CA THR A 361 4.13 -15.84 -17.51
C THR A 361 3.99 -14.41 -17.98
N VAL A 362 4.01 -13.46 -17.04
CA VAL A 362 3.98 -12.04 -17.37
C VAL A 362 5.40 -11.48 -17.34
N TYR A 363 5.83 -10.95 -18.48
CA TYR A 363 7.08 -10.22 -18.64
C TYR A 363 6.76 -8.72 -18.68
N ALA A 364 7.37 -7.98 -17.78
CA ALA A 364 7.32 -6.52 -17.76
C ALA A 364 8.68 -5.98 -18.23
N PHE A 365 8.71 -5.33 -19.39
CA PHE A 365 9.88 -4.65 -19.94
C PHE A 365 9.73 -3.15 -19.71
N GLY A 366 10.59 -2.57 -18.88
CA GLY A 366 10.64 -1.14 -18.65
C GLY A 366 11.58 -0.40 -19.61
N PRO A 367 11.79 0.90 -19.39
CA PRO A 367 12.65 1.71 -20.26
C PRO A 367 14.15 1.55 -20.02
N ALA A 368 14.60 1.10 -18.84
CA ALA A 368 16.03 1.01 -18.52
C ALA A 368 16.61 -0.40 -18.73
N LEU A 369 17.95 -0.47 -18.83
CA LEU A 369 18.68 -1.74 -18.81
C LEU A 369 18.53 -2.40 -17.43
N GLY A 370 17.93 -3.59 -17.40
CA GLY A 370 17.63 -4.31 -16.16
C GLY A 370 16.23 -4.09 -15.60
N ASP A 371 15.44 -3.19 -16.21
CA ASP A 371 14.00 -3.04 -15.91
C ASP A 371 13.22 -4.21 -16.50
N LEU A 372 13.43 -5.39 -15.95
CA LEU A 372 12.69 -6.59 -16.28
C LEU A 372 12.17 -7.23 -15.01
N VAL A 373 10.86 -7.42 -14.96
CA VAL A 373 10.24 -8.32 -13.98
C VAL A 373 9.56 -9.44 -14.73
N VAL A 374 9.91 -10.67 -14.35
CA VAL A 374 9.23 -11.87 -14.82
C VAL A 374 8.40 -12.38 -13.67
N PHE A 375 7.08 -12.36 -13.83
CA PHE A 375 6.15 -12.99 -12.90
C PHE A 375 5.89 -14.41 -13.40
N PRO A 376 6.49 -15.45 -12.78
CA PRO A 376 6.03 -16.80 -13.03
C PRO A 376 4.62 -16.94 -12.43
N THR A 377 3.62 -17.28 -13.24
CA THR A 377 2.37 -17.83 -12.73
C THR A 377 2.50 -19.35 -12.66
N PRO A 378 2.01 -20.03 -11.60
CA PRO A 378 1.94 -21.49 -11.58
C PRO A 378 1.05 -21.95 -12.74
N ARG A 379 1.50 -22.95 -13.51
CA ARG A 379 0.72 -23.51 -14.65
C ARG A 379 -0.73 -23.80 -14.24
N LEU A 380 -1.67 -23.07 -14.82
CA LEU A 380 -3.02 -23.57 -15.09
C LEU A 380 -2.96 -24.18 -16.50
N THR A 381 -2.81 -25.50 -16.61
CA THR A 381 -2.80 -26.21 -17.92
C THR A 381 -4.17 -26.10 -18.62
N PRO A 382 -4.29 -26.37 -19.94
CA PRO A 382 -5.52 -26.28 -20.73
C PRO A 382 -6.68 -27.22 -20.31
N GLU A 383 -6.48 -28.02 -19.27
CA GLU A 383 -7.55 -28.75 -18.58
C GLU A 383 -8.18 -27.91 -17.44
N GLY A 384 -7.77 -26.64 -17.30
CA GLY A 384 -7.87 -25.89 -16.06
C GLY A 384 -7.10 -26.59 -14.93
N PRO A 385 -7.02 -26.03 -13.71
CA PRO A 385 -7.26 -26.92 -12.59
C PRO A 385 -8.66 -27.47 -12.86
N ASN A 386 -8.78 -28.78 -12.92
CA ASN A 386 -10.09 -29.39 -12.89
C ASN A 386 -10.79 -28.87 -11.61
N LEU A 387 -11.64 -27.84 -11.78
CA LEU A 387 -12.48 -27.25 -10.74
C LEU A 387 -13.56 -28.26 -10.30
N GLN A 388 -13.56 -29.46 -10.87
CA GLN A 388 -14.17 -30.67 -10.34
C GLN A 388 -13.10 -31.68 -9.87
N ALA A 389 -12.73 -31.55 -8.60
CA ALA A 389 -12.15 -32.61 -7.77
C ALA A 389 -10.73 -33.11 -8.15
N LEU A 390 -9.73 -32.60 -7.41
CA LEU A 390 -8.90 -33.44 -6.56
C LEU A 390 -8.69 -32.73 -5.22
N LEU A 391 -9.49 -33.09 -4.22
CA LEU A 391 -8.94 -33.30 -2.89
C LEU A 391 -9.00 -34.80 -2.64
N GLU A 392 -7.84 -35.45 -2.64
CA GLU A 392 -7.58 -36.27 -1.47
C GLU A 392 -7.33 -35.31 -0.31
N GLY A 393 -8.39 -35.06 0.46
CA GLY A 393 -8.44 -34.11 1.56
C GLY A 393 -9.87 -33.84 1.98
N VAL A 394 -10.14 -33.80 3.28
CA VAL A 394 -11.50 -33.56 3.81
C VAL A 394 -11.94 -32.14 3.42
N PRO A 395 -13.12 -31.94 2.80
CA PRO A 395 -13.64 -30.60 2.50
C PRO A 395 -13.74 -29.76 3.77
N ALA A 396 -13.69 -28.42 3.64
CA ALA A 396 -13.99 -27.54 4.76
C ALA A 396 -15.40 -27.86 5.32
N PRO A 397 -15.69 -27.51 6.59
CA PRO A 397 -17.02 -27.71 7.16
C PRO A 397 -18.09 -27.15 6.22
N THR A 398 -19.11 -27.96 5.91
CA THR A 398 -20.21 -27.51 5.05
C THR A 398 -21.02 -26.46 5.80
N ILE A 399 -20.97 -25.23 5.32
CA ILE A 399 -21.70 -24.09 5.87
C ILE A 399 -22.75 -23.59 4.88
N GLY A 400 -23.71 -22.81 5.35
CA GLY A 400 -24.67 -22.13 4.48
C GLY A 400 -24.00 -21.07 3.59
N GLY A 401 -24.73 -20.60 2.57
CA GLY A 401 -24.25 -19.63 1.60
C GLY A 401 -23.94 -20.26 0.23
N GLN A 402 -23.87 -19.43 -0.80
CA GLN A 402 -23.50 -19.87 -2.15
C GLN A 402 -21.98 -20.06 -2.21
N PRO A 403 -21.47 -21.25 -2.60
CA PRO A 403 -20.04 -21.43 -2.82
C PRO A 403 -19.58 -20.58 -4.02
N VAL A 404 -18.48 -19.84 -3.86
CA VAL A 404 -17.95 -18.94 -4.89
C VAL A 404 -16.66 -19.51 -5.48
N VAL A 405 -15.66 -19.73 -4.63
CA VAL A 405 -14.32 -20.16 -5.02
C VAL A 405 -13.68 -20.98 -3.92
N ARG A 406 -12.84 -21.94 -4.31
CA ARG A 406 -12.06 -22.79 -3.41
C ARG A 406 -10.60 -22.67 -3.77
N THR A 407 -9.75 -22.43 -2.77
CA THR A 407 -8.28 -22.38 -2.91
C THR A 407 -7.66 -23.66 -2.35
N GLN A 408 -6.35 -23.71 -2.12
CA GLN A 408 -5.68 -24.87 -1.54
C GLN A 408 -6.12 -25.15 -0.11
N SER A 409 -6.41 -24.12 0.68
CA SER A 409 -6.63 -24.19 2.12
C SER A 409 -7.98 -23.61 2.55
N VAL A 410 -8.66 -22.86 1.67
CA VAL A 410 -9.84 -22.06 2.03
C VAL A 410 -11.01 -22.31 1.08
N ASP A 411 -12.23 -22.38 1.62
CA ASP A 411 -13.48 -22.47 0.88
C ASP A 411 -14.27 -21.18 1.10
N PHE A 412 -14.59 -20.44 0.02
CA PHE A 412 -15.28 -19.16 0.10
C PHE A 412 -16.76 -19.27 -0.26
N TYR A 413 -17.60 -18.67 0.58
CA TYR A 413 -19.05 -18.66 0.46
C TYR A 413 -19.59 -17.23 0.51
N ARG A 414 -20.72 -17.01 -0.16
CA ARG A 414 -21.40 -15.72 -0.23
C ARG A 414 -22.83 -15.83 0.28
N PHE A 415 -23.25 -14.86 1.08
CA PHE A 415 -24.65 -14.63 1.42
C PHE A 415 -25.23 -13.44 0.63
N PRO A 416 -26.56 -13.40 0.44
CA PRO A 416 -27.22 -12.27 -0.20
C PRO A 416 -26.89 -10.94 0.51
N GLY A 417 -26.54 -9.91 -0.28
CA GLY A 417 -26.18 -8.58 0.23
C GLY A 417 -24.71 -8.43 0.67
N ALA A 418 -23.94 -9.51 0.68
CA ALA A 418 -22.49 -9.45 0.89
C ALA A 418 -21.74 -9.07 -0.41
N LEU A 419 -20.41 -9.02 -0.33
CA LEU A 419 -19.49 -8.89 -1.49
C LEU A 419 -19.94 -9.74 -2.70
N THR A 420 -19.69 -9.21 -3.89
CA THR A 420 -19.95 -9.90 -5.16
C THR A 420 -19.01 -11.09 -5.37
N ASP A 421 -19.38 -12.01 -6.26
CA ASP A 421 -18.57 -13.17 -6.59
C ASP A 421 -17.17 -12.76 -7.09
N ASP A 422 -17.08 -11.68 -7.88
CA ASP A 422 -15.80 -11.16 -8.41
C ASP A 422 -14.93 -10.55 -7.31
N GLU A 423 -15.52 -9.77 -6.40
CA GLU A 423 -14.80 -9.24 -5.22
C GLU A 423 -14.28 -10.38 -4.34
N ILE A 424 -15.09 -11.42 -4.10
CA ILE A 424 -14.69 -12.60 -3.31
C ILE A 424 -13.58 -13.38 -4.03
N ARG A 425 -13.68 -13.56 -5.35
CA ARG A 425 -12.61 -14.18 -6.15
C ARG A 425 -11.33 -13.37 -6.05
N ALA A 426 -11.42 -12.05 -6.15
CA ALA A 426 -10.26 -11.17 -6.07
C ALA A 426 -9.56 -11.18 -4.70
N ILE A 427 -10.33 -11.38 -3.61
CA ILE A 427 -9.77 -11.62 -2.26
C ILE A 427 -9.15 -13.02 -2.16
N SER A 428 -9.77 -14.04 -2.77
CA SER A 428 -9.26 -15.42 -2.73
C SER A 428 -7.87 -15.59 -3.35
N LEU A 429 -7.51 -14.73 -4.32
CA LEU A 429 -6.20 -14.74 -4.98
C LEU A 429 -5.03 -14.49 -4.02
N VAL A 430 -5.26 -13.72 -2.95
CA VAL A 430 -4.24 -13.38 -1.94
C VAL A 430 -4.41 -14.16 -0.64
N ALA A 431 -5.48 -14.94 -0.49
CA ALA A 431 -5.81 -15.62 0.76
C ALA A 431 -4.75 -16.66 1.17
N GLU A 432 -4.19 -17.41 0.22
CA GLU A 432 -3.11 -18.35 0.51
C GLU A 432 -1.81 -17.64 0.91
N GLU A 433 -1.49 -16.47 0.31
CA GLU A 433 -0.35 -15.66 0.73
C GLU A 433 -0.51 -15.19 2.17
N VAL A 434 -1.70 -14.67 2.49
CA VAL A 434 -2.04 -14.21 3.84
C VAL A 434 -1.91 -15.35 4.85
N LEU A 435 -2.47 -16.52 4.54
CA LEU A 435 -2.43 -17.69 5.41
C LEU A 435 -0.99 -18.24 5.56
N ALA A 436 -0.20 -18.23 4.49
CA ALA A 436 1.21 -18.64 4.51
C ALA A 436 2.09 -17.67 5.32
N SER A 437 1.84 -16.37 5.21
CA SER A 437 2.53 -15.36 6.03
C SER A 437 2.25 -15.56 7.51
N GLY A 438 0.98 -15.76 7.90
CA GLY A 438 0.62 -16.06 9.28
C GLY A 438 1.20 -17.37 9.80
N SER A 439 1.20 -18.40 8.96
CA SER A 439 1.81 -19.72 9.24
C SER A 439 3.31 -19.60 9.54
N THR A 440 4.03 -18.82 8.73
CA THR A 440 5.45 -18.53 8.93
C THR A 440 5.68 -17.82 10.26
N GLN A 441 4.88 -16.79 10.55
CA GLN A 441 5.01 -15.98 11.75
C GLN A 441 4.72 -16.77 13.04
N LEU A 442 3.75 -17.69 12.99
CA LEU A 442 3.40 -18.53 14.14
C LEU A 442 4.24 -19.80 14.27
N GLY A 443 4.97 -20.19 13.22
CA GLY A 443 5.73 -21.44 13.17
C GLY A 443 4.84 -22.68 13.06
N ASN A 444 3.65 -22.56 12.46
CA ASN A 444 2.73 -23.66 12.27
C ASN A 444 2.02 -23.60 10.91
N SER A 445 1.10 -24.52 10.65
CA SER A 445 0.28 -24.51 9.45
C SER A 445 -1.15 -24.93 9.79
N PRO A 446 -2.13 -24.60 8.93
CA PRO A 446 -3.50 -25.03 9.14
C PRO A 446 -3.59 -26.56 9.27
N LYS A 447 -4.28 -27.06 10.29
CA LYS A 447 -4.52 -28.50 10.49
C LYS A 447 -5.65 -29.05 9.61
N GLY A 448 -6.29 -28.19 8.83
CA GLY A 448 -7.37 -28.52 7.91
C GLY A 448 -7.84 -27.29 7.14
N ARG A 449 -8.80 -27.49 6.24
CA ARG A 449 -9.37 -26.39 5.45
C ARG A 449 -10.18 -25.43 6.32
N ILE A 450 -10.29 -24.18 5.87
CA ILE A 450 -11.01 -23.11 6.56
C ILE A 450 -12.17 -22.68 5.65
N ALA A 451 -13.37 -22.54 6.21
CA ALA A 451 -14.51 -21.99 5.49
C ALA A 451 -14.60 -20.49 5.79
N VAL A 452 -14.56 -19.63 4.76
CA VAL A 452 -14.77 -18.19 4.88
C VAL A 452 -16.10 -17.85 4.23
N ARG A 453 -17.01 -17.21 4.97
CA ARG A 453 -18.27 -16.73 4.41
C ARG A 453 -18.39 -15.23 4.51
N PHE A 454 -18.84 -14.62 3.43
CA PHE A 454 -19.14 -13.20 3.39
C PHE A 454 -20.62 -12.98 3.64
N GLU A 455 -20.91 -12.15 4.63
CA GLU A 455 -22.24 -11.70 5.03
C GLU A 455 -22.35 -10.17 4.84
N PRO A 456 -23.56 -9.62 4.62
CA PRO A 456 -23.74 -8.18 4.57
C PRO A 456 -23.26 -7.53 5.87
N SER A 457 -22.76 -6.29 5.78
CA SER A 457 -22.31 -5.55 6.96
C SER A 457 -23.36 -5.57 8.07
N SER A 458 -22.93 -5.84 9.31
CA SER A 458 -23.82 -5.97 10.47
C SER A 458 -24.56 -4.67 10.83
N GLY A 459 -24.13 -3.53 10.27
CA GLY A 459 -24.65 -2.20 10.58
C GLY A 459 -24.35 -1.76 12.02
N GLY A 460 -24.85 -0.59 12.41
CA GLY A 460 -24.70 -0.04 13.76
C GLY A 460 -23.48 0.86 13.95
N ARG A 461 -23.29 1.35 15.17
CA ARG A 461 -22.21 2.30 15.50
C ARG A 461 -20.82 1.67 15.43
N CYS A 462 -20.71 0.38 15.75
CA CYS A 462 -19.47 -0.41 15.75
C CYS A 462 -19.76 -1.79 15.11
N PRO A 463 -19.77 -1.88 13.78
CA PRO A 463 -20.04 -3.14 13.10
C PRO A 463 -18.89 -4.13 13.32
N ASP A 464 -19.22 -5.42 13.47
CA ASP A 464 -18.24 -6.48 13.39
C ASP A 464 -17.70 -6.53 11.96
N LEU A 465 -16.38 -6.70 11.78
CA LEU A 465 -15.75 -6.78 10.46
C LEU A 465 -15.39 -8.23 10.11
N GLY A 466 -15.01 -9.02 11.12
CA GLY A 466 -14.62 -10.41 11.00
C GLY A 466 -14.84 -11.15 12.32
N VAL A 467 -15.15 -12.45 12.25
CA VAL A 467 -15.21 -13.33 13.43
C VAL A 467 -14.76 -14.75 13.05
N ALA A 468 -13.75 -15.26 13.73
CA ALA A 468 -13.29 -16.65 13.63
C ALA A 468 -13.95 -17.58 14.66
N TYR A 469 -14.83 -18.47 14.19
CA TYR A 469 -15.32 -19.63 14.94
C TYR A 469 -14.31 -20.77 14.81
N THR A 470 -13.21 -20.65 15.54
CA THR A 470 -12.00 -21.46 15.29
C THR A 470 -12.18 -22.96 15.55
N GLY A 471 -13.08 -23.34 16.47
CA GLY A 471 -13.46 -24.74 16.71
C GLY A 471 -14.30 -25.35 15.58
N GLN A 472 -14.92 -24.52 14.75
CA GLN A 472 -15.69 -24.90 13.57
C GLN A 472 -14.91 -24.63 12.28
N ARG A 473 -13.66 -24.16 12.36
CA ARG A 473 -12.85 -23.75 11.21
C ARG A 473 -13.59 -22.81 10.24
N THR A 474 -14.42 -21.93 10.79
CA THR A 474 -15.30 -21.05 10.03
C THR A 474 -15.00 -19.60 10.39
N ILE A 475 -14.80 -18.77 9.38
CA ILE A 475 -14.61 -17.33 9.52
C ILE A 475 -15.77 -16.63 8.83
N ILE A 476 -16.37 -15.66 9.51
CA ILE A 476 -17.41 -14.80 8.95
C ILE A 476 -16.80 -13.43 8.70
N MET A 477 -16.99 -12.89 7.50
CA MET A 477 -16.53 -11.58 7.07
C MET A 477 -17.76 -10.71 6.75
N TYR A 478 -17.87 -9.53 7.35
CA TYR A 478 -19.06 -8.68 7.25
C TYR A 478 -18.83 -7.49 6.31
N TYR A 479 -19.03 -7.70 5.02
CA TYR A 479 -18.76 -6.70 3.99
C TYR A 479 -19.83 -6.69 2.90
N SER A 480 -20.26 -5.48 2.55
CA SER A 480 -21.20 -5.22 1.45
C SER A 480 -20.43 -4.88 0.16
N PRO A 481 -21.04 -5.01 -1.03
CA PRO A 481 -20.40 -4.66 -2.30
C PRO A 481 -19.80 -3.26 -2.32
N GLY A 482 -18.62 -3.12 -2.94
CA GLY A 482 -17.86 -1.88 -3.00
C GLY A 482 -16.97 -1.62 -1.77
N ALA A 483 -16.83 -2.59 -0.85
CA ALA A 483 -15.92 -2.47 0.28
C ALA A 483 -14.45 -2.35 -0.19
N ASN A 484 -13.65 -1.58 0.55
CA ASN A 484 -12.23 -1.45 0.29
C ASN A 484 -11.55 -2.83 0.43
N ARG A 485 -10.88 -3.27 -0.65
CA ARG A 485 -10.25 -4.59 -0.72
C ARG A 485 -9.09 -4.76 0.25
N ASP A 486 -8.35 -3.70 0.53
CA ASP A 486 -7.27 -3.76 1.52
C ASP A 486 -7.86 -4.01 2.91
N ASP A 487 -8.95 -3.31 3.29
CA ASP A 487 -9.64 -3.54 4.57
C ASP A 487 -10.12 -4.98 4.73
N VAL A 488 -10.73 -5.55 3.68
CA VAL A 488 -11.15 -6.96 3.69
C VAL A 488 -9.93 -7.89 3.86
N ARG A 489 -8.82 -7.59 3.19
CA ARG A 489 -7.56 -8.36 3.30
C ARG A 489 -6.97 -8.27 4.71
N HIS A 490 -6.93 -7.08 5.31
CA HIS A 490 -6.42 -6.87 6.67
C HIS A 490 -7.19 -7.71 7.69
N VAL A 491 -8.52 -7.65 7.63
CA VAL A 491 -9.37 -8.39 8.56
C VAL A 491 -9.28 -9.89 8.30
N LEU A 492 -9.24 -10.33 7.03
CA LEU A 492 -9.03 -11.75 6.70
C LEU A 492 -7.72 -12.28 7.28
N ALA A 493 -6.65 -11.47 7.24
CA ALA A 493 -5.36 -11.83 7.84
C ALA A 493 -5.47 -12.01 9.34
N HIS A 494 -6.11 -11.06 10.03
CA HIS A 494 -6.37 -11.13 11.48
C HIS A 494 -7.14 -12.41 11.85
N GLU A 495 -8.24 -12.70 11.15
CA GLU A 495 -9.07 -13.89 11.43
C GLU A 495 -8.37 -15.22 11.12
N PHE A 496 -7.50 -15.26 10.10
CA PHE A 496 -6.67 -16.44 9.85
C PHE A 496 -5.67 -16.70 10.98
N ILE A 497 -5.12 -15.65 11.61
CA ILE A 497 -4.26 -15.83 12.78
C ILE A 497 -5.02 -16.51 13.92
N HIS A 498 -6.28 -16.16 14.18
CA HIS A 498 -7.08 -16.87 15.19
C HIS A 498 -7.22 -18.36 14.89
N GLN A 499 -7.46 -18.73 13.63
CA GLN A 499 -7.53 -20.13 13.25
C GLN A 499 -6.18 -20.84 13.44
N LEU A 500 -5.08 -20.19 13.07
CA LEU A 500 -3.73 -20.74 13.24
C LEU A 500 -3.34 -20.86 14.72
N GLN A 501 -3.72 -19.90 15.57
CA GLN A 501 -3.57 -19.98 17.03
C GLN A 501 -4.31 -21.21 17.57
N HIS A 502 -5.56 -21.44 17.16
CA HIS A 502 -6.29 -22.64 17.56
C HIS A 502 -5.54 -23.91 17.13
N ASP A 503 -5.04 -23.95 15.90
CA ASP A 503 -4.32 -25.09 15.37
C ASP A 503 -2.99 -25.33 16.12
N TYR A 504 -2.31 -24.27 16.56
CA TYR A 504 -1.07 -24.36 17.32
C TYR A 504 -1.28 -24.75 18.79
N TYR A 505 -2.14 -24.04 19.50
CA TYR A 505 -2.35 -24.20 20.93
C TYR A 505 -3.30 -25.35 21.27
N GLY A 506 -4.21 -25.69 20.36
CA GLY A 506 -5.29 -26.65 20.59
C GLY A 506 -6.50 -26.00 21.25
N SER A 507 -7.66 -26.67 21.14
CA SER A 507 -8.94 -26.12 21.56
C SER A 507 -9.02 -25.78 23.06
N GLY A 508 -8.36 -26.56 23.92
CA GLY A 508 -8.40 -26.35 25.37
C GLY A 508 -7.78 -25.03 25.79
N ASP A 509 -6.57 -24.76 25.30
CA ASP A 509 -5.80 -23.56 25.64
C ASP A 509 -6.31 -22.33 24.86
N HIS A 510 -6.55 -22.47 23.54
CA HIS A 510 -6.95 -21.34 22.70
C HIS A 510 -8.28 -20.71 23.11
N LEU A 511 -9.27 -21.52 23.49
CA LEU A 511 -10.59 -21.01 23.92
C LEU A 511 -10.57 -20.38 25.32
N GLN A 512 -9.54 -20.66 26.11
CA GLN A 512 -9.33 -20.11 27.46
C GLN A 512 -8.27 -19.01 27.52
N SER A 513 -7.59 -18.73 26.40
CA SER A 513 -6.57 -17.68 26.33
C SER A 513 -7.15 -16.32 26.71
N ASP A 514 -6.37 -15.58 27.50
CA ASP A 514 -6.54 -14.16 27.78
C ASP A 514 -6.68 -13.37 26.48
N ASN A 515 -7.64 -12.42 26.43
CA ASN A 515 -7.88 -11.55 25.29
C ASN A 515 -6.66 -10.70 24.90
N ILE A 516 -5.84 -10.27 25.87
CA ILE A 516 -4.61 -9.52 25.60
C ILE A 516 -3.71 -10.31 24.65
N LEU A 517 -3.55 -11.61 24.92
CA LEU A 517 -2.67 -12.50 24.15
C LEU A 517 -3.35 -13.00 22.88
N LEU A 518 -4.65 -13.31 22.96
CA LEU A 518 -5.45 -13.76 21.82
C LEU A 518 -5.44 -12.73 20.69
N GLU A 519 -5.87 -11.51 21.00
CA GLU A 519 -6.00 -10.43 20.01
C GLU A 519 -4.64 -9.80 19.71
N GLY A 520 -3.76 -9.68 20.71
CA GLY A 520 -2.43 -9.12 20.53
C GLY A 520 -1.59 -9.93 19.53
N MET A 521 -1.60 -11.26 19.61
CA MET A 521 -0.90 -12.09 18.63
C MET A 521 -1.55 -12.06 17.25
N ALA A 522 -2.88 -11.87 17.16
CA ALA A 522 -3.55 -11.68 15.87
C ALA A 522 -3.11 -10.37 15.17
N VAL A 523 -3.02 -9.27 15.92
CA VAL A 523 -2.53 -7.98 15.43
C VAL A 523 -1.06 -8.04 15.04
N TRP A 524 -0.23 -8.58 15.93
CA TRP A 524 1.21 -8.68 15.71
C TRP A 524 1.52 -9.56 14.48
N ALA A 525 0.89 -10.73 14.37
CA ALA A 525 1.22 -11.68 13.32
C ALA A 525 0.61 -11.35 11.95
N SER A 526 -0.45 -10.54 11.90
CA SER A 526 -1.04 -10.02 10.65
C SER A 526 -0.42 -8.70 10.17
N SER A 527 0.49 -8.11 10.97
CA SER A 527 0.99 -6.75 10.78
C SER A 527 1.60 -6.42 9.42
N ARG A 528 2.23 -7.40 8.74
CA ARG A 528 2.76 -7.22 7.37
C ARG A 528 1.70 -6.72 6.39
N PHE A 529 0.44 -7.07 6.61
CA PHE A 529 -0.62 -6.61 5.73
C PHE A 529 -1.08 -5.21 6.08
N TYR A 530 -0.83 -4.71 7.30
CA TYR A 530 -1.32 -3.44 7.83
C TYR A 530 -0.18 -2.51 8.23
N LEU A 531 0.42 -1.87 7.21
CA LEU A 531 1.57 -0.98 7.33
C LEU A 531 1.19 0.46 6.99
N ASN A 532 1.86 1.44 7.59
CA ASN A 532 1.83 2.82 7.11
C ASN A 532 2.66 2.98 5.81
N GLU A 533 2.69 4.19 5.26
CA GLU A 533 3.43 4.48 4.02
C GLU A 533 4.94 4.23 4.13
N GLN A 534 5.48 4.29 5.34
CA GLN A 534 6.89 4.05 5.65
C GLN A 534 7.20 2.56 5.84
N GLY A 535 6.19 1.68 5.73
CA GLY A 535 6.32 0.25 5.95
C GLY A 535 6.35 -0.15 7.42
N GLU A 536 5.99 0.74 8.34
CA GLU A 536 5.91 0.45 9.78
C GLU A 536 4.54 -0.16 10.14
N PRO A 537 4.51 -1.18 11.02
CA PRO A 537 3.28 -1.74 11.54
C PRO A 537 2.38 -0.69 12.20
N PHE A 538 1.12 -0.67 11.78
CA PHE A 538 0.17 0.35 12.23
C PHE A 538 -0.04 0.37 13.76
N TYR A 539 0.04 -0.79 14.42
CA TYR A 539 -0.07 -0.86 15.88
C TYR A 539 1.07 -0.12 16.61
N GLN A 540 2.28 -0.12 16.05
CA GLN A 540 3.42 0.62 16.61
C GLN A 540 3.21 2.13 16.45
N VAL A 541 2.68 2.55 15.30
CA VAL A 541 2.35 3.96 15.04
C VAL A 541 1.34 4.47 16.07
N ILE A 542 0.21 3.77 16.24
CA ILE A 542 -0.83 4.20 17.20
C ILE A 542 -0.29 4.31 18.63
N VAL A 543 0.43 3.29 19.11
CA VAL A 543 0.91 3.26 20.51
C VAL A 543 1.94 4.38 20.74
N ARG A 544 2.83 4.64 19.77
CA ARG A 544 3.79 5.76 19.85
C ARG A 544 3.08 7.11 19.87
N GLU A 545 2.09 7.32 19.01
CA GLU A 545 1.33 8.58 18.95
C GLU A 545 0.51 8.83 20.21
N ALA A 546 -0.09 7.79 20.78
CA ALA A 546 -0.79 7.87 22.06
C ALA A 546 0.16 8.32 23.18
N LEU A 547 1.38 7.76 23.26
CA LEU A 547 2.38 8.21 24.24
C LEU A 547 2.85 9.64 23.98
N ARG A 548 3.11 10.01 22.72
CA ARG A 548 3.53 11.38 22.33
C ARG A 548 2.47 12.43 22.66
N SER A 549 1.19 12.08 22.56
CA SER A 549 0.07 12.97 22.89
C SER A 549 -0.29 12.99 24.38
N GLY A 550 0.48 12.28 25.22
CA GLY A 550 0.24 12.23 26.67
C GLY A 550 -0.97 11.37 27.08
N GLN A 551 -1.47 10.52 26.17
CA GLN A 551 -2.54 9.59 26.47
C GLN A 551 -2.02 8.47 27.37
N GLN A 552 -2.81 8.10 28.39
CA GLN A 552 -2.50 6.97 29.25
C GLN A 552 -2.81 5.65 28.53
N LEU A 553 -1.81 4.79 28.40
CA LEU A 553 -1.98 3.41 27.93
C LEU A 553 -2.42 2.51 29.08
N SER A 554 -3.25 1.51 28.78
CA SER A 554 -3.63 0.46 29.73
C SER A 554 -4.08 -0.80 29.01
N LEU A 555 -3.61 -1.95 29.49
CA LEU A 555 -3.99 -3.27 29.02
C LEU A 555 -5.35 -3.74 29.57
N THR A 556 -5.85 -3.13 30.64
CA THR A 556 -7.04 -3.63 31.38
C THR A 556 -8.11 -2.59 31.72
N ARG A 557 -7.81 -1.28 31.67
CA ARG A 557 -8.80 -0.22 31.98
C ARG A 557 -9.27 0.50 30.72
N TYR A 558 -10.58 0.53 30.52
CA TYR A 558 -11.22 1.10 29.34
C TYR A 558 -12.39 2.05 29.69
N PRO A 559 -12.55 3.19 28.98
CA PRO A 559 -13.77 4.00 29.09
C PRO A 559 -14.99 3.24 28.54
N SER A 560 -16.19 3.58 28.99
CA SER A 560 -17.43 3.03 28.41
C SER A 560 -17.85 3.79 27.15
N GLY A 561 -18.02 3.09 26.02
CA GLY A 561 -18.52 3.63 24.74
C GLY A 561 -17.45 4.19 23.78
N SER A 562 -17.72 4.04 22.47
CA SER A 562 -16.85 4.19 21.27
C SER A 562 -16.26 2.86 20.80
N CYS A 563 -16.00 2.75 19.49
CA CYS A 563 -15.62 1.50 18.83
C CYS A 563 -14.17 1.16 19.13
N PHE A 564 -13.91 0.78 20.37
CA PHE A 564 -12.60 0.44 20.91
C PHE A 564 -11.94 -0.77 20.23
N LEU A 565 -12.71 -1.50 19.44
CA LEU A 565 -12.32 -2.70 18.72
C LEU A 565 -12.08 -2.45 17.21
N THR A 566 -12.17 -1.21 16.73
CA THR A 566 -11.84 -0.90 15.32
C THR A 566 -10.32 -0.76 15.13
N PRO A 567 -9.72 -1.48 14.16
CA PRO A 567 -8.37 -1.17 13.69
C PRO A 567 -8.38 0.27 13.15
N GLY A 568 -7.63 1.21 13.75
CA GLY A 568 -7.63 2.62 13.32
C GLY A 568 -8.02 3.67 14.36
N GLY A 569 -8.62 3.30 15.49
CA GLY A 569 -9.04 4.29 16.50
C GLY A 569 -7.85 4.91 17.28
N PRO A 570 -7.93 6.20 17.69
CA PRO A 570 -6.96 6.77 18.63
C PRO A 570 -6.97 5.96 19.93
N ALA A 571 -5.86 5.29 20.22
CA ALA A 571 -5.71 4.24 21.24
C ALA A 571 -6.59 2.99 21.07
N SER A 572 -6.60 2.40 19.86
CA SER A 572 -7.09 1.04 19.65
C SER A 572 -6.43 0.06 20.63
N PHE A 573 -7.20 -0.67 21.44
CA PHE A 573 -6.65 -1.66 22.39
C PHE A 573 -5.95 -2.81 21.67
N TYR A 574 -6.41 -3.14 20.47
CA TYR A 574 -5.72 -4.07 19.57
C TYR A 574 -4.29 -3.63 19.30
N ALA A 575 -4.08 -2.33 19.08
CA ALA A 575 -2.73 -1.81 18.87
C ALA A 575 -1.86 -1.92 20.14
N GLN A 576 -2.43 -1.63 21.31
CA GLN A 576 -1.76 -1.80 22.60
C GLN A 576 -1.41 -3.27 22.86
N TRP A 577 -2.34 -4.20 22.63
CA TRP A 577 -2.14 -5.63 22.81
C TRP A 577 -1.18 -6.23 21.78
N GLY A 578 -1.19 -5.73 20.53
CA GLY A 578 -0.21 -6.07 19.49
C GLY A 578 1.20 -5.64 19.88
N SER A 579 1.35 -4.38 20.33
CA SER A 579 2.64 -3.87 20.82
C SER A 579 3.11 -4.57 22.08
N PHE A 580 2.21 -4.88 23.01
CA PHE A 580 2.56 -5.64 24.23
C PHE A 580 2.98 -7.08 23.89
N THR A 581 2.33 -7.71 22.90
CA THR A 581 2.72 -9.02 22.38
C THR A 581 4.11 -8.99 21.79
N GLU A 582 4.42 -7.97 20.98
CA GLU A 582 5.77 -7.75 20.44
C GLU A 582 6.80 -7.62 21.57
N TYR A 583 6.54 -6.78 22.56
CA TYR A 583 7.40 -6.63 23.73
C TYR A 583 7.67 -7.96 24.45
N LEU A 584 6.63 -8.76 24.69
CA LEU A 584 6.79 -10.04 25.36
C LEU A 584 7.63 -11.02 24.53
N LEU A 585 7.41 -11.07 23.22
CA LEU A 585 8.14 -11.93 22.30
C LEU A 585 9.62 -11.52 22.19
N GLU A 586 9.90 -10.23 22.00
CA GLU A 586 11.26 -9.70 21.87
C GLU A 586 12.06 -9.79 23.19
N THR A 587 11.39 -9.52 24.32
CA THR A 587 12.09 -9.45 25.62
C THR A 587 12.25 -10.81 26.29
N TYR A 588 11.24 -11.68 26.18
CA TYR A 588 11.19 -12.93 26.94
C TYR A 588 11.18 -14.19 26.06
N GLY A 589 11.06 -14.05 24.74
CA GLY A 589 11.11 -15.14 23.77
C GLY A 589 9.80 -15.92 23.65
N ARG A 590 9.67 -16.64 22.52
CA ARG A 590 8.46 -17.39 22.17
C ARG A 590 8.09 -18.48 23.18
N ASP A 591 9.07 -19.18 23.77
CA ASP A 591 8.80 -20.25 24.75
C ASP A 591 8.04 -19.76 25.99
N ARG A 592 8.35 -18.55 26.48
CA ARG A 592 7.63 -17.96 27.62
C ARG A 592 6.29 -17.38 27.18
N TYR A 593 6.24 -16.79 25.99
CA TYR A 593 4.98 -16.33 25.42
C TYR A 593 3.96 -17.47 25.32
N ASP A 594 4.37 -18.60 24.76
CA ASP A 594 3.50 -19.78 24.62
C ASP A 594 3.03 -20.31 25.98
N LYS A 595 3.90 -20.28 27.00
CA LYS A 595 3.53 -20.69 28.37
C LYS A 595 2.47 -19.79 28.98
N VAL A 596 2.58 -18.46 28.81
CA VAL A 596 1.56 -17.55 29.33
C VAL A 596 0.25 -17.64 28.54
N TYR A 597 0.33 -17.84 27.21
CA TYR A 597 -0.87 -18.04 26.40
C TYR A 597 -1.68 -19.26 26.86
N ARG A 598 -1.00 -20.37 27.17
CA ARG A 598 -1.62 -21.61 27.63
C ARG A 598 -2.09 -21.59 29.08
N SER A 599 -1.66 -20.62 29.89
CA SER A 599 -2.06 -20.53 31.29
C SER A 599 -3.35 -19.73 31.50
N GLY A 600 -3.96 -19.22 30.43
CA GLY A 600 -5.24 -18.53 30.48
C GLY A 600 -6.36 -19.39 31.05
N TRP A 601 -7.17 -18.80 31.93
CA TRP A 601 -8.37 -19.45 32.50
C TRP A 601 -9.67 -18.76 32.06
N GLY A 602 -9.65 -17.95 31.00
CA GLY A 602 -10.82 -17.29 30.44
C GLY A 602 -10.49 -16.14 29.48
N ARG A 603 -11.53 -15.50 28.93
CA ARG A 603 -11.39 -14.36 27.99
C ARG A 603 -11.18 -13.00 28.68
N SER A 604 -11.19 -12.94 30.01
CA SER A 604 -10.96 -11.67 30.70
C SER A 604 -9.52 -11.19 30.46
N ALA A 605 -9.36 -9.89 30.17
CA ALA A 605 -8.05 -9.29 30.02
C ALA A 605 -7.22 -9.50 31.31
N GLY A 606 -6.03 -10.09 31.17
CA GLY A 606 -5.14 -10.38 32.29
C GLY A 606 -5.41 -11.68 33.03
N SER A 607 -6.21 -12.58 32.47
CA SER A 607 -6.57 -13.88 33.05
C SER A 607 -5.55 -15.00 32.79
N SER A 608 -4.32 -14.67 32.41
CA SER A 608 -3.23 -15.64 32.30
C SER A 608 -2.27 -15.52 33.48
N ASP A 609 -1.45 -16.55 33.72
CA ASP A 609 -0.47 -16.58 34.81
C ASP A 609 0.81 -15.81 34.47
N TYR A 610 0.69 -14.48 34.32
CA TYR A 610 1.84 -13.61 34.06
C TYR A 610 2.88 -13.68 35.17
N ARG A 611 2.42 -13.75 36.44
CA ARG A 611 3.32 -13.79 37.60
C ARG A 611 4.12 -15.10 37.65
N GLY A 612 3.49 -16.24 37.41
CA GLY A 612 4.17 -17.53 37.39
C GLY A 612 5.10 -17.69 36.19
N VAL A 613 4.76 -17.13 35.02
CA VAL A 613 5.57 -17.27 33.81
C VAL A 613 6.72 -16.26 33.73
N TYR A 614 6.48 -14.99 34.05
CA TYR A 614 7.47 -13.91 33.92
C TYR A 614 8.09 -13.47 35.24
N GLY A 615 7.58 -13.95 36.38
CA GLY A 615 7.99 -13.47 37.70
C GLY A 615 7.46 -12.07 38.05
N LYS A 616 6.62 -11.49 37.19
CA LYS A 616 6.08 -10.13 37.28
C LYS A 616 4.56 -10.16 37.15
N SER A 617 3.87 -9.34 37.92
CA SER A 617 2.45 -9.09 37.69
C SER A 617 2.20 -8.42 36.35
N LEU A 618 0.97 -8.52 35.85
CA LEU A 618 0.57 -7.82 34.63
C LEU A 618 0.81 -6.30 34.71
N GLY A 619 0.58 -5.68 35.87
CA GLY A 619 0.84 -4.24 36.05
C GLY A 619 2.32 -3.88 36.01
N GLU A 620 3.21 -4.76 36.52
CA GLU A 620 4.66 -4.57 36.39
C GLU A 620 5.10 -4.72 34.92
N LEU A 621 4.57 -5.72 34.21
CA LEU A 621 4.84 -5.91 32.78
C LEU A 621 4.28 -4.77 31.91
N GLU A 622 3.11 -4.21 32.26
CA GLU A 622 2.53 -3.04 31.59
C GLU A 622 3.47 -1.83 31.72
N ALA A 623 3.98 -1.57 32.93
CA ALA A 623 4.93 -0.48 33.17
C ALA A 623 6.25 -0.69 32.40
N ASP A 624 6.78 -1.92 32.40
CA ASP A 624 7.99 -2.27 31.66
C ASP A 624 7.80 -2.14 30.15
N TRP A 625 6.64 -2.55 29.62
CA TRP A 625 6.29 -2.41 28.21
C TRP A 625 6.22 -0.94 27.80
N ILE A 626 5.57 -0.08 28.59
CA ILE A 626 5.50 1.36 28.31
C ILE A 626 6.91 1.94 28.25
N ALA A 627 7.77 1.60 29.22
CA ALA A 627 9.17 2.02 29.22
C ALA A 627 9.94 1.47 28.00
N TRP A 628 9.67 0.23 27.60
CA TRP A 628 10.24 -0.38 26.40
C TRP A 628 9.86 0.40 25.15
N VAL A 629 8.57 0.72 24.93
CA VAL A 629 8.12 1.52 23.78
C VAL A 629 8.80 2.89 23.74
N GLN A 630 8.97 3.53 24.91
CA GLN A 630 9.64 4.83 25.04
C GLN A 630 11.16 4.77 24.78
N SER A 631 11.79 3.62 25.04
CA SER A 631 13.24 3.43 24.88
C SER A 631 13.68 3.12 23.46
N GLN A 632 12.75 2.70 22.60
CA GLN A 632 13.03 2.39 21.21
C GLN A 632 13.36 3.69 20.45
N ASN A 633 14.56 3.76 19.87
CA ASN A 633 14.95 4.85 18.99
C ASN A 633 14.28 4.65 17.64
N TRP A 634 13.11 5.26 17.47
CA TRP A 634 12.34 5.24 16.23
C TRP A 634 12.75 6.37 15.29
#